data_AF-A0A7Z9S262-F1
#
_entry.id   AF-A0A7Z9S262-F1
#
_cell.length_a   1.000
_cell.length_b   1.000
_cell.length_c   1.000
_cell.angle_alpha   90.00
_cell.angle_beta   90.00
_cell.angle_gamma   90.00
#
_symmetry.space_group_name_H-M   'P 1'
#
loop_
_entity.id
_entity.type
_entity.pdbx_description
1 polymer ?
#
loop_
_entity_poly.entity_id
_entity_poly.type
_entity_poly.pdbx_seq_one_letter_code
_entity_poly.pdbx_strand_id
1 'polypeptide(L)' 'HQLPVGEWNFQEVRCEGRRVTITLNGHVIVDADLDVASRDGTLDGQAHPGLKRSSGHIGFLGHGDAVAFRNLRVRSLSGE' A
#
# COMPACT_ATOMS: atom_id res chain seq x y z
N HIS A 1 -6.15 -15.46 -1.42
CA HIS A 1 -4.84 -15.16 -0.80
C HIS A 1 -4.98 -14.74 0.66
N GLN A 2 -6.03 -14.02 1.06
CA GLN A 2 -6.33 -13.69 2.45
C GLN A 2 -6.74 -14.94 3.26
N LEU A 3 -6.24 -15.04 4.49
CA LEU A 3 -6.61 -16.10 5.44
C LEU A 3 -7.87 -15.70 6.25
N PRO A 4 -8.55 -16.67 6.90
CA PRO A 4 -9.72 -16.41 7.73
C PRO A 4 -9.48 -15.36 8.84
N VAL A 5 -10.56 -14.76 9.32
CA VAL A 5 -10.49 -13.84 10.47
C VAL A 5 -9.90 -14.56 11.68
N GLY A 6 -8.98 -13.88 12.38
CA GLY A 6 -8.23 -14.44 13.52
C GLY A 6 -6.88 -15.05 13.13
N GLU A 7 -6.65 -15.33 11.84
CA GLU A 7 -5.37 -15.83 11.34
C GLU A 7 -4.42 -14.70 10.93
N TRP A 8 -3.13 -14.93 11.10
CA TRP A 8 -2.10 -13.96 10.76
C TRP A 8 -1.85 -13.91 9.26
N ASN A 9 -2.03 -12.73 8.67
CA ASN A 9 -1.64 -12.45 7.30
C ASN A 9 -0.28 -11.71 7.27
N PHE A 10 0.48 -11.91 6.20
CA PHE A 10 1.70 -11.15 5.90
C PHE A 10 1.47 -10.28 4.66
N GLN A 11 1.63 -8.96 4.82
CA GLN A 11 1.54 -8.00 3.71
C GLN A 11 2.87 -7.28 3.53
N GLU A 12 3.33 -7.22 2.29
CA GLU A 12 4.44 -6.37 1.86
C GLU A 12 3.91 -5.29 0.93
N VAL A 13 4.35 -4.05 1.14
CA VAL A 13 4.08 -2.91 0.26
C VAL A 13 5.44 -2.41 -0.24
N ARG A 14 5.70 -2.56 -1.54
CA ARG A 14 6.90 -2.02 -2.20
C ARG A 14 6.49 -0.79 -3.01
N CYS A 15 7.05 0.37 -2.64
CA CYS A 15 6.87 1.62 -3.38
C CYS A 15 8.20 2.01 -4.05
N GLU A 16 8.27 1.89 -5.37
CA GLU A 16 9.46 2.15 -6.17
C GLU A 16 9.14 3.23 -7.21
N GLY A 17 9.50 4.48 -6.89
CA GLY A 17 9.09 5.63 -7.69
C GLY A 17 7.57 5.76 -7.77
N ARG A 18 7.01 5.67 -8.98
CA ARG A 18 5.56 5.69 -9.24
C ARG A 18 4.91 4.30 -9.18
N ARG A 19 5.70 3.23 -9.11
CA ARG A 19 5.20 1.87 -9.09
C ARG A 19 4.94 1.41 -7.66
N VAL A 20 3.75 0.88 -7.42
CA VAL A 20 3.33 0.32 -6.14
C VAL A 20 2.96 -1.14 -6.34
N THR A 21 3.63 -2.02 -5.61
CA THR A 21 3.33 -3.45 -5.56
C THR A 21 2.89 -3.83 -4.16
N ILE A 22 1.76 -4.53 -4.06
CA ILE A 22 1.25 -5.07 -2.80
C ILE A 22 1.20 -6.59 -2.92
N THR A 23 1.86 -7.25 -1.98
CA THR A 23 1.91 -8.71 -1.87
C THR A 23 1.23 -9.15 -0.59
N LEU A 24 0.26 -10.06 -0.67
CA LEU A 24 -0.44 -10.63 0.48
C LEU A 24 -0.24 -12.15 0.50
N ASN A 25 0.37 -12.65 1.57
CA ASN A 25 0.73 -14.07 1.74
C ASN A 25 1.43 -14.66 0.50
N GLY A 26 2.43 -13.95 -0.01
CA GLY A 26 3.24 -14.37 -1.18
C GLY A 26 2.58 -14.15 -2.54
N HIS A 27 1.36 -13.62 -2.61
CA HIS A 27 0.65 -13.36 -3.86
C HIS A 27 0.64 -11.86 -4.15
N VAL A 28 1.07 -11.45 -5.33
CA VAL A 28 0.91 -10.05 -5.78
C VAL A 28 -0.58 -9.80 -6.03
N ILE A 29 -1.14 -8.84 -5.29
CA ILE A 29 -2.57 -8.47 -5.37
C ILE A 29 -2.77 -7.10 -6.01
N VAL A 30 -1.74 -6.26 -6.01
CA VAL A 30 -1.69 -5.00 -6.74
C VAL A 30 -0.30 -4.86 -7.34
N ASP A 31 -0.23 -4.51 -8.63
CA ASP A 31 0.96 -3.99 -9.29
C ASP A 31 0.51 -2.84 -10.20
N ALA A 32 0.76 -1.61 -9.77
CA ALA A 32 0.22 -0.43 -10.42
C ALA A 32 1.27 0.66 -10.59
N ASP A 33 1.25 1.30 -11.76
CA ASP A 33 1.88 2.59 -11.99
C ASP A 33 0.87 3.69 -11.68
N LEU A 34 1.17 4.53 -10.70
CA LEU A 34 0.28 5.59 -10.27
C LEU A 34 0.03 6.65 -11.35
N ASP A 35 0.97 6.89 -12.27
CA ASP A 35 0.76 7.86 -13.37
C ASP A 35 -0.21 7.31 -14.43
N VAL A 36 -0.19 5.99 -14.64
CA VAL A 36 -1.19 5.31 -15.47
C VAL A 36 -2.55 5.34 -14.78
N ALA A 37 -2.60 5.01 -13.49
CA ALA A 37 -3.84 4.93 -12.72
C ALA A 37 -4.55 6.29 -12.57
N SER A 38 -3.80 7.40 -12.58
CA SER A 38 -4.37 8.75 -12.42
C SER A 38 -4.36 9.59 -13.71
N ARG A 39 -4.15 8.97 -14.88
CA ARG A 39 -4.03 9.70 -16.16
C ARG A 39 -5.23 10.61 -16.43
N ASP A 40 -6.43 10.10 -16.16
CA ASP A 40 -7.69 10.78 -16.42
C ASP A 40 -8.28 11.45 -15.16
N GLY A 41 -7.44 11.70 -14.17
CA GLY A 41 -7.85 12.20 -12.85
C GLY A 41 -8.14 11.09 -11.84
N THR A 42 -8.70 11.46 -10.70
CA THR A 42 -9.14 10.49 -9.68
C THR A 42 -10.51 9.91 -10.06
N LEU A 43 -10.81 8.72 -9.55
CA LEU A 43 -12.08 8.03 -9.83
C LEU A 43 -13.32 8.81 -9.36
N ASP A 44 -13.18 9.64 -8.33
CA ASP A 44 -14.23 10.49 -7.78
C ASP A 44 -14.25 11.92 -8.38
N GLY A 45 -13.32 12.21 -9.30
CA GLY A 45 -13.15 13.53 -9.93
C GLY A 45 -12.67 14.64 -8.99
N GLN A 46 -12.30 14.33 -7.75
CA GLN A 46 -11.82 15.31 -6.77
C GLN A 46 -10.30 15.48 -6.78
N ALA A 47 -9.82 16.62 -6.28
CA ALA A 47 -8.39 16.80 -6.07
C ALA A 47 -7.88 15.82 -5.01
N HIS A 48 -6.76 15.14 -5.29
CA HIS A 48 -6.06 14.29 -4.32
C HIS A 48 -4.69 14.90 -3.97
N PRO A 49 -4.58 15.73 -2.91
CA PRO A 49 -3.37 16.50 -2.60
C PRO A 49 -2.10 15.66 -2.42
N GLY A 50 -2.25 14.38 -2.04
CA GLY A 50 -1.13 13.46 -1.86
C GLY A 50 -0.66 12.73 -3.13
N LEU A 51 -1.36 12.84 -4.26
CA LEU A 51 -1.20 11.93 -5.40
C LEU A 51 0.22 11.92 -5.99
N LYS A 52 0.88 13.08 -5.98
CA LYS A 52 2.23 13.30 -6.54
C LYS A 52 3.34 13.27 -5.48
N ARG A 53 3.03 12.98 -4.21
CA ARG A 53 4.05 12.92 -3.16
C ARG A 53 4.97 11.71 -3.39
N SER A 54 6.27 11.92 -3.24
CA SER A 54 7.30 10.87 -3.29
C SER A 54 7.69 10.35 -1.90
N SER A 55 7.18 10.98 -0.83
CA SER A 55 7.43 10.59 0.56
C SER A 55 6.24 10.93 1.45
N GLY A 56 6.17 10.27 2.61
CA GLY A 56 5.08 10.43 3.57
C GLY A 56 5.25 9.51 4.78
N HIS A 57 4.22 9.47 5.63
CA HIS A 57 4.19 8.60 6.81
C HIS A 57 3.47 7.28 6.51
N ILE A 58 3.88 6.22 7.20
CA ILE A 58 3.15 4.95 7.24
C ILE A 58 2.13 5.04 8.38
N GLY A 59 0.87 4.77 8.07
CA GLY A 59 -0.22 4.73 9.04
C GLY A 59 -0.81 3.32 9.16
N PHE A 60 -1.15 2.93 10.39
CA PHE A 60 -1.97 1.75 10.66
C PHE A 60 -3.39 2.23 10.96
N LEU A 61 -4.35 1.81 10.14
CA LEU A 61 -5.75 2.22 10.26
C LEU A 61 -6.59 1.08 10.82
N GLY A 62 -7.58 1.44 11.64
CA GLY A 62 -8.62 0.55 12.15
C GLY A 62 -9.96 1.28 12.17
N HIS A 63 -11.04 0.56 11.89
CA HIS A 63 -12.40 1.11 11.78
C HIS A 63 -13.34 0.46 12.82
N GLY A 64 -13.08 0.71 14.10
CA GLY A 64 -13.92 0.25 15.21
C GLY A 64 -13.69 -1.19 15.65
N ASP A 65 -13.22 -2.06 14.77
CA ASP A 65 -12.87 -3.45 15.09
C ASP A 65 -11.44 -3.59 15.62
N ALA A 66 -11.22 -4.61 16.45
CA ALA A 66 -9.90 -4.94 16.97
C ALA A 66 -8.99 -5.50 15.85
N VAL A 67 -7.83 -4.88 15.67
CA VAL A 67 -6.77 -5.33 14.76
C VAL A 67 -5.43 -5.36 15.50
N ALA A 68 -4.59 -6.34 15.19
CA ALA A 68 -3.27 -6.49 15.77
C ALA A 68 -2.21 -6.54 14.67
N PHE A 69 -1.06 -5.91 14.93
CA PHE A 69 0.08 -5.86 14.02
C PHE A 69 1.32 -6.41 14.71
N ARG A 70 2.17 -7.14 13.98
CA ARG A 70 3.46 -7.64 14.47
C ARG A 70 4.47 -7.74 13.33
N ASN A 71 5.76 -7.90 13.69
CA ASN A 71 6.86 -8.05 12.74
C ASN A 71 6.98 -6.90 11.72
N LEU A 72 6.69 -5.67 12.17
CA LEU A 72 6.78 -4.47 11.36
C LEU A 72 8.23 -4.15 11.01
N ARG A 73 8.52 -4.00 9.72
CA ARG A 73 9.86 -3.70 9.19
C ARG A 73 9.74 -2.72 8.03
N VAL A 74 10.74 -1.86 7.89
CA VAL A 74 10.83 -0.90 6.79
C VAL A 74 12.26 -0.94 6.26
N ARG A 75 12.40 -1.03 4.94
CA ARG A 75 13.67 -0.86 4.22
C ARG A 75 13.52 0.30 3.25
N SER A 76 14.41 1.29 3.34
CA SER A 76 14.49 2.33 2.30
C SER A 76 15.06 1.75 1.01
N LEU A 77 14.49 2.16 -0.13
CA LEU A 77 14.97 1.79 -1.46
C LEU A 77 15.86 2.87 -2.09
N SER A 78 16.14 3.98 -1.38
CA SER A 78 16.87 5.16 -1.87
C SER A 78 18.39 4.94 -2.11
N GLY A 79 18.82 3.71 -2.38
CA GLY A 79 20.22 3.35 -2.61
C GLY A 79 20.41 2.16 -3.55
N GLU A 80 19.37 1.80 -4.32
CA GLU A 80 19.45 0.91 -5.50
C GLU A 80 19.52 1.73 -6.80
#